data_AF-A0A9W7FDN0-F1
#
_entry.id   AF-A0A9W7FDN0-F1
#
_cell.length_a   1.000
_cell.length_b   1.000
_cell.length_c   1.000
_cell.angle_alpha   90.00
_cell.angle_beta   90.00
_cell.angle_gamma   90.00
#
_symmetry.space_group_name_H-M   'P 1'
#
loop_
_entity.id
_entity.type
_entity.pdbx_description
1 polymer ?
#
loop_
_entity_poly.entity_id
_entity_poly.type
_entity_poly.pdbx_seq_one_letter_code
_entity_poly.pdbx_strand_id
1 'polypeptide(L)'
;MNLLVFGLQKLTSLVLCWGAIAALGDHAPDKAAGGSVRARKLSLSVSATETNSYSLSETGCSAPSSEGGWGYCGPASCKDNFSTCSSAGGGIKTVDGVTGSWNSYYSESNCATYLTNDVTDITDWSPKGSCSSSCTQVTTGVCSSEFLTNVLAGFGVKYAWCNDKWLHVIASGETGGMYTENLNDTPYPPAAGSDFSLRTGMDTLDTSRLQELYFPLTPTALGTSVGTNNNDVFDEQSGAGAKSYLINGDEKYGLPSDGGIGMAVNGMPIFPVYNNNAKYTPQKCEVDSCNEHVGQGGGAAHYHGDPFADDWDCLYGSKNYTAVDAHPPVIGFSYDGYLIYGRYLSENAPGFDDKLDACGGHAHAGAGSDDNGIDLTVYHYHAQIFDGVVPASAIATEGEAYVVTVPGPYQCWKADLTAATGSSALLEATASEAYVGKNDMEKRCCGMTDYYMVTGNTFPDTSSYDSSSTCTAPSSITNGAYNSECTGTLLSGHSCTATCNSGFTVQGLTICIGGTLSSATCVAQDSGDSTTTTGAPTAAPDEVSAAPTGAPTVTPTNPTTVIDESDLVGNGAAKRIGVAVSASILCSSVVALLQL
;
A
#
# COMPACT_ATOMS: atom_id res chain seq x y z
N MET A 1 -63.80 22.17 31.86
CA MET A 1 -63.45 23.23 32.83
C MET A 1 -62.24 23.96 32.25
N ASN A 2 -62.50 25.15 31.71
CA ASN A 2 -61.65 26.25 31.22
C ASN A 2 -60.40 25.93 30.35
N LEU A 3 -60.41 26.22 29.03
CA LEU A 3 -60.21 27.54 28.33
C LEU A 3 -58.77 28.07 28.53
N LEU A 4 -57.98 28.53 27.54
CA LEU A 4 -58.17 29.17 26.21
C LEU A 4 -57.01 28.71 25.28
N VAL A 5 -57.11 28.47 23.96
CA VAL A 5 -57.55 29.30 22.79
C VAL A 5 -56.65 30.51 22.51
N PHE A 6 -55.95 30.47 21.36
CA PHE A 6 -55.71 31.50 20.31
C PHE A 6 -54.53 31.00 19.45
N GLY A 7 -54.53 30.90 18.13
CA GLY A 7 -55.45 31.36 17.10
C GLY A 7 -54.66 31.77 15.85
N LEU A 8 -54.78 30.95 14.78
CA LEU A 8 -54.84 31.25 13.33
C LEU A 8 -54.03 32.43 12.72
N GLN A 9 -53.16 32.16 11.73
CA GLN A 9 -53.40 32.11 10.26
C GLN A 9 -53.50 33.46 9.50
N LYS A 10 -52.67 33.58 8.44
CA LYS A 10 -52.97 34.06 7.06
C LYS A 10 -51.72 33.80 6.20
N LEU A 11 -51.70 32.94 5.15
CA LEU A 11 -52.23 33.07 3.76
C LEU A 11 -51.74 34.38 3.10
N THR A 12 -51.17 34.46 1.89
CA THR A 12 -51.35 33.71 0.62
C THR A 12 -50.38 34.26 -0.46
N SER A 13 -50.06 33.44 -1.49
CA SER A 13 -49.78 33.72 -2.94
C SER A 13 -48.56 32.90 -3.41
N LEU A 14 -48.61 31.81 -4.18
CA LEU A 14 -49.29 31.42 -5.44
C LEU A 14 -48.73 32.12 -6.70
N VAL A 15 -47.97 31.38 -7.53
CA VAL A 15 -47.94 31.25 -9.01
C VAL A 15 -46.94 30.10 -9.32
N LEU A 16 -47.31 28.86 -9.66
CA LEU A 16 -47.77 28.27 -10.94
C LEU A 16 -46.83 28.43 -12.16
N CYS A 17 -46.24 27.33 -12.61
CA CYS A 17 -46.17 26.98 -14.03
C CYS A 17 -46.08 25.45 -14.22
N TRP A 18 -47.08 24.90 -14.91
CA TRP A 18 -47.16 23.56 -15.53
C TRP A 18 -46.34 23.54 -16.84
N GLY A 19 -45.66 22.46 -17.23
CA GLY A 19 -46.18 21.31 -18.01
C GLY A 19 -45.65 21.38 -19.46
N ALA A 20 -45.49 20.36 -20.31
CA ALA A 20 -45.58 18.89 -20.28
C ALA A 20 -45.15 18.35 -21.70
N ILE A 21 -45.05 17.01 -21.86
CA ILE A 21 -45.22 16.18 -23.10
C ILE A 21 -43.95 15.92 -23.97
N ALA A 22 -43.37 14.68 -23.99
CA ALA A 22 -43.64 13.46 -24.81
C ALA A 22 -43.12 13.55 -26.27
N ALA A 23 -42.70 12.54 -27.05
CA ALA A 23 -42.41 11.11 -26.97
C ALA A 23 -41.78 10.69 -28.34
N LEU A 24 -41.06 9.56 -28.38
CA LEU A 24 -40.88 8.57 -29.48
C LEU A 24 -40.44 8.99 -30.90
N GLY A 25 -39.50 8.23 -31.48
CA GLY A 25 -39.30 8.14 -32.93
C GLY A 25 -38.05 7.37 -33.39
N ASP A 26 -38.19 6.06 -33.58
CA ASP A 26 -37.28 5.21 -34.37
C ASP A 26 -37.19 5.70 -35.83
N HIS A 27 -35.98 5.70 -36.42
CA HIS A 27 -35.79 5.47 -37.86
C HIS A 27 -34.33 5.10 -38.19
N ALA A 28 -34.15 3.87 -38.67
CA ALA A 28 -33.16 3.49 -39.68
C ALA A 28 -33.95 2.99 -40.92
N PRO A 29 -33.37 2.65 -42.10
CA PRO A 29 -31.94 2.61 -42.52
C PRO A 29 -31.67 3.21 -43.93
N ASP A 30 -30.39 3.38 -44.33
CA ASP A 30 -29.91 2.95 -45.67
C ASP A 30 -28.37 2.98 -45.86
N LYS A 31 -27.86 1.80 -46.24
CA LYS A 31 -26.80 1.43 -47.21
C LYS A 31 -25.37 2.01 -47.18
N ALA A 32 -24.48 1.14 -46.67
CA ALA A 32 -23.36 0.46 -47.37
C ALA A 32 -22.36 1.24 -48.25
N ALA A 33 -21.10 1.21 -47.83
CA ALA A 33 -19.94 0.96 -48.71
C ALA A 33 -18.84 0.23 -47.93
N GLY A 34 -18.39 -0.90 -48.47
CA GLY A 34 -17.48 -1.83 -47.80
C GLY A 34 -16.03 -1.33 -47.71
N GLY A 35 -15.39 -1.68 -46.59
CA GLY A 35 -13.96 -1.68 -46.39
C GLY A 35 -13.61 -2.85 -45.48
N SER A 36 -12.69 -3.70 -45.92
CA SER A 36 -12.21 -4.87 -45.18
C SER A 36 -11.79 -4.50 -43.75
N VAL A 37 -12.52 -4.98 -42.75
CA VAL A 37 -12.16 -4.83 -41.35
C VAL A 37 -11.04 -5.82 -41.04
N ARG A 38 -9.80 -5.33 -40.91
CA ARG A 38 -8.82 -6.02 -40.08
C ARG A 38 -9.33 -5.95 -38.65
N ALA A 39 -9.81 -7.07 -38.13
CA ALA A 39 -10.11 -7.21 -36.71
C ALA A 39 -8.79 -7.07 -35.93
N ARG A 40 -8.46 -5.85 -35.49
CA ARG A 40 -7.76 -5.70 -34.21
C ARG A 40 -8.81 -5.97 -33.15
N LYS A 41 -8.73 -7.14 -32.51
CA LYS A 41 -9.29 -7.29 -31.16
C LYS A 41 -8.51 -6.31 -30.28
N LEU A 42 -9.06 -5.13 -30.10
CA LEU A 42 -8.72 -4.26 -28.99
C LEU A 42 -9.70 -4.66 -27.88
N SER A 43 -9.27 -5.55 -27.00
CA SER A 43 -9.94 -5.75 -25.72
C SER A 43 -9.63 -4.48 -24.92
N LEU A 44 -10.66 -3.69 -24.67
CA LEU A 44 -10.57 -2.41 -23.99
C LEU A 44 -11.40 -2.57 -22.71
N SER A 45 -10.75 -2.73 -21.57
CA SER A 45 -11.45 -2.89 -20.30
C SER A 45 -10.51 -2.76 -19.10
N VAL A 46 -10.20 -1.53 -18.65
CA VAL A 46 -9.84 -1.26 -17.25
C VAL A 46 -10.38 0.13 -16.86
N SER A 47 -10.89 0.20 -15.61
CA SER A 47 -11.38 1.30 -14.76
C SER A 47 -11.89 2.59 -15.41
N ALA A 48 -12.85 3.25 -14.78
CA ALA A 48 -13.17 4.62 -15.16
C ALA A 48 -12.00 5.54 -14.73
N THR A 49 -10.90 5.59 -15.50
CA THR A 49 -10.06 6.76 -15.86
C THR A 49 -8.69 6.33 -16.42
N GLU A 50 -8.13 5.17 -16.04
CA GLU A 50 -6.76 4.76 -16.43
C GLU A 50 -6.73 3.57 -17.41
N THR A 51 -5.85 3.62 -18.41
CA THR A 51 -5.67 2.51 -19.37
C THR A 51 -4.67 1.49 -18.86
N ASN A 52 -4.87 0.21 -19.18
CA ASN A 52 -3.87 -0.82 -18.95
C ASN A 52 -3.67 -1.64 -20.22
N SER A 53 -2.42 -1.72 -20.67
CA SER A 53 -1.98 -2.50 -21.82
C SER A 53 -1.30 -3.82 -21.44
N TYR A 54 -1.02 -3.99 -20.14
CA TYR A 54 -0.32 -5.12 -19.56
C TYR A 54 -1.27 -6.25 -19.16
N SER A 55 -0.73 -7.45 -19.00
CA SER A 55 -1.52 -8.57 -18.47
C SER A 55 -2.01 -8.24 -17.06
N LEU A 56 -3.21 -8.67 -16.71
CA LEU A 56 -3.74 -8.55 -15.34
C LEU A 56 -2.84 -9.26 -14.30
N SER A 57 -2.10 -10.28 -14.72
CA SER A 57 -1.10 -10.98 -13.91
C SER A 57 0.29 -10.34 -13.90
N GLU A 58 0.51 -9.23 -14.60
CA GLU A 58 1.84 -8.64 -14.74
C GLU A 58 2.23 -7.88 -13.48
N THR A 59 3.32 -8.30 -12.82
CA THR A 59 3.76 -7.71 -11.55
C THR A 59 4.09 -6.22 -11.68
N GLY A 60 4.63 -5.79 -12.83
CA GLY A 60 5.19 -4.45 -13.00
C GLY A 60 6.55 -4.26 -12.34
N CYS A 61 7.14 -5.36 -11.89
CA CYS A 61 8.32 -5.38 -11.05
C CYS A 61 9.36 -6.36 -11.60
N SER A 62 10.63 -6.06 -11.38
CA SER A 62 11.74 -6.94 -11.70
C SER A 62 12.08 -7.81 -10.50
N ALA A 63 12.25 -9.11 -10.72
CA ALA A 63 12.66 -10.05 -9.68
C ALA A 63 14.10 -9.78 -9.21
N PRO A 64 14.40 -9.89 -7.90
CA PRO A 64 15.77 -9.90 -7.44
C PRO A 64 16.52 -11.14 -7.98
N SER A 65 17.79 -10.98 -8.39
CA SER A 65 18.60 -12.12 -8.85
C SER A 65 19.07 -12.99 -7.68
N SER A 66 19.38 -14.26 -7.95
CA SER A 66 19.77 -15.27 -6.94
C SER A 66 21.07 -14.95 -6.18
N GLU A 67 21.84 -13.96 -6.61
CA GLU A 67 23.06 -13.46 -5.95
C GLU A 67 22.80 -12.19 -5.12
N GLY A 68 21.53 -11.83 -4.88
CA GLY A 68 21.13 -10.55 -4.27
C GLY A 68 21.00 -9.43 -5.29
N GLY A 69 20.42 -9.75 -6.47
CA GLY A 69 20.27 -8.85 -7.62
C GLY A 69 19.20 -7.78 -7.51
N TRP A 70 19.05 -6.97 -8.57
CA TRP A 70 18.07 -5.88 -8.65
C TRP A 70 16.62 -6.38 -8.58
N GLY A 71 15.96 -6.20 -7.44
CA GLY A 71 14.50 -6.22 -7.35
C GLY A 71 13.95 -4.80 -7.27
N TYR A 72 13.12 -4.37 -8.22
CA TYR A 72 12.44 -3.06 -8.10
C TYR A 72 11.16 -3.02 -8.92
N CYS A 73 10.25 -2.13 -8.55
CA CYS A 73 9.06 -1.82 -9.34
C CYS A 73 9.20 -0.46 -10.03
N GLY A 74 8.75 -0.39 -11.29
CA GLY A 74 8.76 0.84 -12.07
C GLY A 74 9.48 0.74 -13.43
N PRO A 75 9.83 1.89 -14.03
CA PRO A 75 10.50 1.96 -15.32
C PRO A 75 11.84 1.21 -15.35
N ALA A 76 12.20 0.59 -16.48
CA ALA A 76 13.42 -0.21 -16.57
C ALA A 76 14.71 0.61 -16.40
N SER A 77 14.66 1.94 -16.59
CA SER A 77 15.77 2.84 -16.28
C SER A 77 15.96 3.10 -14.77
N CYS A 78 15.08 2.62 -13.90
CA CYS A 78 15.28 2.75 -12.46
C CYS A 78 16.52 2.02 -11.96
N LYS A 79 16.89 0.88 -12.58
CA LYS A 79 18.15 0.17 -12.28
C LYS A 79 19.39 1.05 -12.41
N ASP A 80 19.38 2.03 -13.33
CA ASP A 80 20.52 2.90 -13.60
C ASP A 80 20.67 4.01 -12.54
N ASN A 81 19.65 4.20 -11.70
CA ASN A 81 19.59 5.24 -10.69
C ASN A 81 20.05 4.77 -9.30
N PHE A 82 20.59 3.56 -9.22
CA PHE A 82 21.13 3.06 -7.97
C PHE A 82 22.26 3.92 -7.42
N SER A 83 22.12 4.30 -6.16
CA SER A 83 23.12 5.07 -5.42
C SER A 83 23.75 4.24 -4.30
N THR A 84 25.10 4.28 -4.22
CA THR A 84 25.92 3.63 -3.17
C THR A 84 26.56 4.64 -2.17
N CYS A 85 26.90 4.19 -0.96
CA CYS A 85 27.48 4.92 0.18
C CYS A 85 28.91 4.39 0.38
N SER A 86 29.90 5.27 0.26
CA SER A 86 31.38 5.16 0.22
C SER A 86 32.13 3.79 0.33
N SER A 87 33.46 3.85 0.18
CA SER A 87 34.37 2.68 0.16
C SER A 87 34.48 1.87 1.46
N ALA A 88 34.09 2.40 2.61
CA ALA A 88 34.15 1.66 3.89
C ALA A 88 32.90 0.80 4.09
N GLY A 89 32.96 -0.45 3.63
CA GLY A 89 31.89 -1.44 3.82
C GLY A 89 31.55 -2.28 2.59
N GLY A 90 32.12 -1.97 1.41
CA GLY A 90 31.91 -2.79 0.23
C GLY A 90 32.14 -2.14 -1.13
N GLY A 91 32.39 -0.82 -1.21
CA GLY A 91 32.57 -0.13 -2.49
C GLY A 91 31.27 -0.01 -3.30
N ILE A 92 31.37 0.58 -4.50
CA ILE A 92 30.23 0.61 -5.43
C ILE A 92 29.88 -0.83 -5.79
N LYS A 93 28.72 -1.31 -5.33
CA LYS A 93 28.22 -2.62 -5.73
C LYS A 93 27.87 -2.59 -7.22
N THR A 94 28.37 -3.59 -7.94
CA THR A 94 27.87 -3.92 -9.26
C THR A 94 26.88 -5.04 -9.10
N VAL A 95 25.64 -4.80 -9.49
CA VAL A 95 24.55 -5.76 -9.41
C VAL A 95 24.04 -5.97 -10.83
N ASP A 96 24.00 -7.22 -11.29
CA ASP A 96 23.64 -7.62 -12.66
C ASP A 96 24.29 -6.76 -13.77
N GLY A 97 25.57 -6.42 -13.60
CA GLY A 97 26.35 -5.62 -14.57
C GLY A 97 26.10 -4.11 -14.52
N VAL A 98 25.21 -3.63 -13.66
CA VAL A 98 25.01 -2.20 -13.38
C VAL A 98 25.84 -1.82 -12.15
N THR A 99 26.85 -0.98 -12.37
CA THR A 99 27.66 -0.40 -11.31
C THR A 99 26.95 0.84 -10.78
N GLY A 100 26.61 0.85 -9.49
CA GLY A 100 25.97 2.01 -8.85
C GLY A 100 26.77 3.31 -8.99
N SER A 101 26.16 4.44 -8.65
CA SER A 101 26.87 5.72 -8.61
C SER A 101 27.16 6.14 -7.17
N TRP A 102 28.35 6.71 -6.95
CA TRP A 102 28.65 7.44 -5.72
C TRP A 102 27.87 8.75 -5.70
N ASN A 103 27.18 9.01 -4.61
CA ASN A 103 26.65 10.34 -4.36
C ASN A 103 27.77 11.24 -3.80
N SER A 104 28.15 12.27 -4.56
CA SER A 104 29.33 13.14 -4.31
C SER A 104 29.27 13.97 -3.02
N TYR A 105 28.17 13.92 -2.30
CA TYR A 105 27.95 14.71 -1.09
C TYR A 105 28.46 14.02 0.19
N TYR A 106 28.99 12.78 0.13
CA TYR A 106 29.17 11.93 1.33
C TYR A 106 30.65 11.76 1.73
N SER A 107 30.93 11.82 3.04
CA SER A 107 32.18 11.34 3.64
C SER A 107 32.02 9.90 4.16
N GLU A 108 33.13 9.15 4.21
CA GLU A 108 33.21 7.76 4.68
C GLU A 108 32.61 7.54 6.10
N SER A 109 32.54 8.60 6.91
CA SER A 109 32.00 8.61 8.27
C SER A 109 30.47 8.58 8.37
N ASN A 110 29.72 9.01 7.35
CA ASN A 110 28.27 9.20 7.47
C ASN A 110 27.49 7.97 6.98
N CYS A 111 28.13 7.13 6.15
CA CYS A 111 27.54 5.96 5.50
C CYS A 111 27.12 4.83 6.46
N ALA A 112 27.67 4.78 7.67
CA ALA A 112 27.50 3.67 8.60
C ALA A 112 26.29 3.78 9.55
N THR A 113 25.41 4.78 9.38
CA THR A 113 24.53 5.24 10.47
C THR A 113 23.03 4.97 10.29
N TYR A 114 22.63 4.07 9.39
CA TYR A 114 21.29 3.46 9.44
C TYR A 114 21.33 1.94 9.64
N LEU A 115 22.45 1.43 10.13
CA LEU A 115 22.49 0.13 10.77
C LEU A 115 21.82 0.29 12.13
N THR A 116 20.60 -0.24 12.25
CA THR A 116 19.83 -0.31 13.49
C THR A 116 19.65 1.06 14.16
N ASN A 117 18.61 1.81 13.79
CA ASN A 117 17.97 2.61 14.82
C ASN A 117 17.59 1.58 15.90
N ASP A 118 18.27 1.65 17.05
CA ASP A 118 18.07 0.79 18.22
C ASP A 118 16.68 1.15 18.79
N VAL A 119 15.62 0.78 18.06
CA VAL A 119 14.25 0.88 18.54
C VAL A 119 14.17 -0.23 19.56
N THR A 120 14.05 0.14 20.82
CA THR A 120 13.90 -0.82 21.91
C THR A 120 12.86 -1.88 21.52
N ASP A 121 13.27 -3.15 21.46
CA ASP A 121 12.38 -4.26 21.17
C ASP A 121 11.10 -4.14 21.99
N ILE A 122 9.97 -4.12 21.28
CA ILE A 122 8.68 -4.11 21.96
C ILE A 122 8.49 -5.50 22.53
N THR A 123 8.63 -5.57 23.85
CA THR A 123 8.46 -6.80 24.63
C THR A 123 7.06 -6.93 25.21
N ASP A 124 6.32 -5.83 25.31
CA ASP A 124 4.95 -5.80 25.84
C ASP A 124 3.95 -5.38 24.76
N TRP A 125 3.45 -6.38 24.05
CA TRP A 125 2.38 -6.25 23.07
C TRP A 125 0.98 -6.28 23.71
N SER A 126 0.89 -6.44 25.03
CA SER A 126 -0.39 -6.66 25.71
C SER A 126 -1.32 -5.45 25.52
N PRO A 127 -2.59 -5.68 25.15
CA PRO A 127 -3.60 -4.63 25.13
C PRO A 127 -3.62 -3.85 26.44
N LYS A 128 -3.64 -2.51 26.35
CA LYS A 128 -3.67 -1.65 27.54
C LYS A 128 -5.08 -1.53 28.10
N GLY A 129 -5.17 -1.20 29.39
CA GLY A 129 -6.43 -0.92 30.08
C GLY A 129 -7.29 -2.14 30.44
N SER A 130 -8.26 -1.91 31.35
CA SER A 130 -9.27 -2.90 31.71
C SER A 130 -10.31 -3.08 30.61
N CYS A 131 -10.87 -4.28 30.49
CA CYS A 131 -12.05 -4.50 29.67
C CYS A 131 -13.26 -3.69 30.20
N SER A 132 -14.21 -3.41 29.32
CA SER A 132 -15.48 -2.78 29.63
C SER A 132 -16.61 -3.81 29.65
N SER A 133 -17.35 -3.88 30.76
CA SER A 133 -18.52 -4.75 30.91
C SER A 133 -19.79 -4.20 30.24
N SER A 134 -19.76 -2.93 29.80
CA SER A 134 -20.88 -2.31 29.06
C SER A 134 -20.73 -2.43 27.53
N CYS A 135 -19.63 -3.03 27.07
CA CYS A 135 -19.30 -3.23 25.67
C CYS A 135 -20.00 -4.49 25.13
N THR A 136 -20.44 -4.46 23.86
CA THR A 136 -20.97 -5.63 23.16
C THR A 136 -20.03 -6.00 22.03
N GLN A 137 -19.48 -7.21 22.05
CA GLN A 137 -18.57 -7.64 20.99
C GLN A 137 -19.34 -8.01 19.72
N VAL A 138 -18.89 -7.53 18.57
CA VAL A 138 -19.27 -8.09 17.26
C VAL A 138 -18.42 -9.35 17.00
N THR A 139 -19.06 -10.45 16.61
CA THR A 139 -18.42 -11.76 16.43
C THR A 139 -18.64 -12.36 15.03
N THR A 140 -19.10 -11.54 14.08
CA THR A 140 -19.47 -11.97 12.73
C THR A 140 -18.70 -11.20 11.66
N GLY A 141 -18.64 -11.74 10.43
CA GLY A 141 -17.92 -11.11 9.33
C GLY A 141 -16.45 -10.91 9.67
N VAL A 142 -15.94 -9.69 9.45
CA VAL A 142 -14.54 -9.31 9.72
C VAL A 142 -14.12 -9.48 11.19
N CYS A 143 -15.07 -9.64 12.11
CA CYS A 143 -14.82 -9.81 13.54
C CYS A 143 -14.84 -11.26 14.02
N SER A 144 -15.23 -12.21 13.17
CA SER A 144 -15.23 -13.62 13.56
C SER A 144 -13.79 -14.14 13.68
N SER A 145 -13.54 -15.03 14.63
CA SER A 145 -12.21 -15.69 14.73
C SER A 145 -11.86 -16.43 13.44
N GLU A 146 -12.84 -17.03 12.76
CA GLU A 146 -12.62 -17.73 11.48
C GLU A 146 -12.09 -16.78 10.41
N PHE A 147 -12.75 -15.64 10.18
CA PHE A 147 -12.26 -14.64 9.23
C PHE A 147 -10.86 -14.14 9.61
N LEU A 148 -10.67 -13.74 10.87
CA LEU A 148 -9.40 -13.16 11.31
C LEU A 148 -8.25 -14.17 11.18
N THR A 149 -8.47 -15.44 11.51
CA THR A 149 -7.47 -16.51 11.35
C THR A 149 -7.20 -16.85 9.88
N ASN A 150 -8.21 -16.78 9.01
CA ASN A 150 -8.05 -17.09 7.59
C ASN A 150 -7.34 -15.95 6.83
N VAL A 151 -7.57 -14.70 7.25
CA VAL A 151 -7.11 -13.51 6.52
C VAL A 151 -5.80 -12.98 7.06
N LEU A 152 -5.63 -12.87 8.39
CA LEU A 152 -4.40 -12.34 8.97
C LEU A 152 -3.26 -13.33 8.82
N ALA A 153 -2.10 -12.83 8.43
CA ALA A 153 -0.99 -13.66 8.02
C ALA A 153 0.33 -13.24 8.68
N GLY A 154 1.29 -14.16 8.74
CA GLY A 154 2.55 -13.93 9.44
C GLY A 154 2.41 -13.68 10.95
N PHE A 155 3.48 -13.17 11.56
CA PHE A 155 3.52 -12.72 12.96
C PHE A 155 3.46 -11.21 13.14
N GLY A 156 3.34 -10.42 12.07
CA GLY A 156 3.37 -8.96 12.17
C GLY A 156 2.16 -8.45 12.94
N VAL A 157 0.97 -9.00 12.68
CA VAL A 157 -0.20 -8.79 13.54
C VAL A 157 -0.07 -9.60 14.83
N LYS A 158 -0.12 -8.91 15.97
CA LYS A 158 0.00 -9.51 17.30
C LYS A 158 -1.37 -9.83 17.91
N TYR A 159 -2.33 -8.95 17.70
CA TYR A 159 -3.70 -9.09 18.17
C TYR A 159 -4.66 -8.45 17.17
N ALA A 160 -5.85 -9.03 17.03
CA ALA A 160 -6.98 -8.37 16.40
C ALA A 160 -8.28 -8.77 17.10
N TRP A 161 -9.14 -7.81 17.40
CA TRP A 161 -10.46 -8.09 17.99
C TRP A 161 -11.42 -6.97 17.69
N CYS A 162 -12.72 -7.26 17.80
CA CYS A 162 -13.74 -6.23 17.69
C CYS A 162 -14.35 -5.86 19.04
N ASN A 163 -14.71 -4.58 19.17
CA ASN A 163 -15.76 -4.15 20.09
C ASN A 163 -17.08 -3.97 19.32
N ASP A 164 -17.94 -3.05 19.74
CA ASP A 164 -19.24 -2.78 19.12
C ASP A 164 -19.14 -1.95 17.83
N LYS A 165 -18.00 -1.29 17.60
CA LYS A 165 -17.86 -0.26 16.55
C LYS A 165 -16.58 -0.36 15.73
N TRP A 166 -15.52 -0.94 16.29
CA TRP A 166 -14.21 -1.01 15.66
C TRP A 166 -13.64 -2.42 15.72
N LEU A 167 -12.97 -2.80 14.64
CA LEU A 167 -11.89 -3.77 14.68
C LEU A 167 -10.64 -3.02 15.15
N HIS A 168 -10.04 -3.49 16.24
CA HIS A 168 -8.76 -3.01 16.76
C HIS A 168 -7.68 -4.04 16.46
N VAL A 169 -6.61 -3.60 15.82
CA VAL A 169 -5.45 -4.43 15.47
C VAL A 169 -4.20 -3.86 16.13
N ILE A 170 -3.45 -4.71 16.81
CA ILE A 170 -2.10 -4.42 17.29
C ILE A 170 -1.11 -5.15 16.37
N ALA A 171 -0.21 -4.41 15.71
CA ALA A 171 0.76 -4.96 14.77
C ALA A 171 2.18 -4.41 15.02
N SER A 172 3.20 -5.14 14.54
CA SER A 172 4.60 -4.70 14.56
C SER A 172 5.00 -3.83 13.38
N GLY A 173 4.20 -3.82 12.30
CA GLY A 173 4.57 -3.15 11.06
C GLY A 173 5.74 -3.82 10.34
N GLU A 174 5.93 -5.13 10.55
CA GLU A 174 6.90 -5.98 9.85
C GLU A 174 6.15 -6.97 8.95
N THR A 175 6.84 -7.61 8.01
CA THR A 175 6.19 -8.59 7.12
C THR A 175 5.70 -9.84 7.84
N GLY A 176 6.11 -10.04 9.09
CA GLY A 176 5.68 -11.16 9.88
C GLY A 176 6.20 -12.50 9.38
N GLY A 177 7.36 -12.52 8.69
CA GLY A 177 7.93 -13.74 8.13
C GLY A 177 7.12 -14.32 6.97
N MET A 178 6.27 -13.51 6.32
CA MET A 178 5.54 -13.94 5.12
C MET A 178 6.48 -14.16 3.93
N TYR A 179 7.50 -13.31 3.83
CA TYR A 179 8.58 -13.37 2.85
C TYR A 179 9.80 -12.68 3.47
N THR A 180 10.94 -12.77 2.79
CA THR A 180 12.16 -12.07 3.23
C THR A 180 12.20 -10.70 2.59
N GLU A 181 12.21 -9.65 3.40
CA GLU A 181 12.37 -8.28 2.92
C GLU A 181 13.74 -8.14 2.23
N ASN A 182 13.76 -7.55 1.04
CA ASN A 182 15.00 -7.25 0.33
C ASN A 182 15.15 -5.75 0.09
N LEU A 183 14.97 -4.91 1.11
CA LEU A 183 15.05 -3.43 1.02
C LEU A 183 16.40 -2.86 0.52
N ASN A 184 17.38 -3.73 0.32
CA ASN A 184 18.68 -3.43 -0.27
C ASN A 184 18.63 -3.16 -1.79
N ASP A 185 17.53 -3.49 -2.46
CA ASP A 185 17.37 -3.39 -3.92
C ASP A 185 16.55 -2.16 -4.37
N THR A 186 16.08 -1.32 -3.44
CA THR A 186 15.44 -0.03 -3.76
C THR A 186 16.42 0.89 -4.51
N PRO A 187 16.18 1.26 -5.78
CA PRO A 187 17.18 1.99 -6.55
C PRO A 187 17.45 3.41 -6.03
N TYR A 188 16.40 4.11 -5.60
CA TYR A 188 16.47 5.49 -5.13
C TYR A 188 15.60 5.69 -3.87
N PRO A 189 16.03 5.21 -2.69
CA PRO A 189 15.25 5.29 -1.47
C PRO A 189 15.02 6.73 -0.99
N PRO A 190 13.92 7.04 -0.28
CA PRO A 190 13.63 8.38 0.25
C PRO A 190 14.65 8.80 1.35
N ALA A 191 14.99 10.10 1.44
CA ALA A 191 15.99 10.62 2.38
C ALA A 191 15.35 11.48 3.50
N ALA A 192 15.89 11.45 4.73
CA ALA A 192 15.47 12.34 5.83
C ALA A 192 16.26 13.67 5.87
N GLY A 193 15.55 14.77 6.14
CA GLY A 193 16.13 16.05 6.58
C GLY A 193 16.72 16.94 5.48
N SER A 194 17.31 18.07 5.89
CA SER A 194 18.03 19.01 5.00
C SER A 194 19.37 18.46 4.49
N ASP A 195 19.75 17.29 4.97
CA ASP A 195 20.95 16.58 4.57
C ASP A 195 20.51 15.38 3.73
N PHE A 196 20.29 15.62 2.44
CA PHE A 196 19.89 14.64 1.42
C PHE A 196 20.99 13.58 1.15
N SER A 197 21.81 13.30 2.17
CA SER A 197 23.18 12.88 2.01
C SER A 197 23.49 11.45 2.47
N LEU A 198 22.50 10.57 2.51
CA LEU A 198 22.70 9.17 2.84
C LEU A 198 21.78 8.32 1.98
N ARG A 199 22.29 7.79 0.86
CA ARG A 199 21.53 6.90 -0.03
C ARG A 199 22.36 5.68 -0.39
N THR A 200 21.97 4.55 0.21
CA THR A 200 22.08 3.19 -0.31
C THR A 200 20.94 2.34 0.14
N GLY A 201 20.71 1.26 -0.63
CA GLY A 201 19.97 0.06 -0.24
C GLY A 201 19.76 0.04 1.25
N MET A 202 18.51 0.26 1.63
CA MET A 202 18.18 0.53 3.02
C MET A 202 18.37 -0.80 3.73
N ASP A 203 19.48 -0.91 4.47
CA ASP A 203 19.74 -2.06 5.30
C ASP A 203 18.46 -2.29 6.13
N THR A 204 17.95 -3.52 6.05
CA THR A 204 16.75 -4.00 6.73
C THR A 204 16.78 -3.52 8.17
N LEU A 205 16.02 -2.49 8.47
CA LEU A 205 15.83 -2.08 9.84
C LEU A 205 14.88 -3.09 10.44
N ASP A 206 15.35 -3.78 11.47
CA ASP A 206 14.55 -4.61 12.36
C ASP A 206 13.67 -3.67 13.22
N THR A 207 12.72 -2.98 12.59
CA THR A 207 11.87 -1.99 13.27
C THR A 207 10.56 -2.61 13.69
N SER A 208 10.60 -3.45 14.72
CA SER A 208 9.38 -3.76 15.47
C SER A 208 8.82 -2.44 16.03
N ARG A 209 7.59 -2.07 15.65
CA ARG A 209 6.90 -0.87 16.16
C ARG A 209 5.49 -1.19 16.59
N LEU A 210 5.06 -0.62 17.71
CA LEU A 210 3.73 -0.86 18.24
C LEU A 210 2.77 0.02 17.44
N GLN A 211 2.02 -0.61 16.55
CA GLN A 211 0.95 0.01 15.81
C GLN A 211 -0.38 -0.43 16.41
N GLU A 212 -1.22 0.55 16.74
CA GLU A 212 -2.60 0.31 17.16
C GLU A 212 -3.52 0.96 16.14
N LEU A 213 -4.30 0.13 15.46
CA LEU A 213 -5.06 0.50 14.27
C LEU A 213 -6.54 0.23 14.50
N TYR A 214 -7.39 1.16 14.06
CA TYR A 214 -8.82 1.17 14.36
C TYR A 214 -9.63 1.29 13.07
N PHE A 215 -10.36 0.23 12.75
CA PHE A 215 -11.16 0.13 11.52
C PHE A 215 -12.64 0.17 11.88
N PRO A 216 -13.40 1.19 11.45
CA PRO A 216 -14.84 1.24 11.66
C PRO A 216 -15.53 0.00 11.07
N LEU A 217 -16.43 -0.63 11.84
CA LEU A 217 -17.20 -1.80 11.38
C LEU A 217 -18.40 -1.44 10.50
N THR A 218 -18.84 -0.18 10.58
CA THR A 218 -19.99 0.34 9.82
C THR A 218 -19.63 1.68 9.16
N PRO A 219 -18.68 1.69 8.21
CA PRO A 219 -18.34 2.91 7.48
C PRO A 219 -19.54 3.39 6.67
N THR A 220 -19.70 4.72 6.57
CA THR A 220 -20.74 5.33 5.73
C THR A 220 -20.08 5.83 4.45
N ALA A 221 -20.51 5.35 3.29
CA ALA A 221 -19.94 5.78 2.01
C ALA A 221 -20.37 7.22 1.64
N LEU A 222 -19.44 7.99 1.08
CA LEU A 222 -19.76 9.21 0.35
C LEU A 222 -20.52 8.86 -0.95
N GLY A 223 -21.51 9.68 -1.30
CA GLY A 223 -22.33 9.48 -2.51
C GLY A 223 -21.56 9.66 -3.83
N THR A 224 -20.40 10.28 -3.79
CA THR A 224 -19.51 10.50 -4.95
C THR A 224 -18.10 10.02 -4.63
N SER A 225 -17.37 9.61 -5.68
CA SER A 225 -15.96 9.22 -5.58
C SER A 225 -15.16 10.21 -6.41
N VAL A 226 -14.52 11.16 -5.73
CA VAL A 226 -13.67 12.19 -6.34
C VAL A 226 -12.43 12.37 -5.49
N GLY A 227 -11.31 12.70 -6.11
CA GLY A 227 -10.02 12.84 -5.41
C GLY A 227 -10.07 13.79 -4.22
N THR A 228 -10.95 14.79 -4.19
CA THR A 228 -11.07 15.74 -3.06
C THR A 228 -11.90 15.25 -1.87
N ASN A 229 -12.42 14.02 -1.90
CA ASN A 229 -13.20 13.47 -0.79
C ASN A 229 -12.41 13.56 0.53
N ASN A 230 -13.05 14.04 1.60
CA ASN A 230 -12.45 14.22 2.93
C ASN A 230 -11.32 15.27 3.04
N ASN A 231 -10.97 16.03 1.99
CA ASN A 231 -9.95 17.10 2.09
C ASN A 231 -10.26 18.14 3.17
N ASP A 232 -11.54 18.35 3.46
CA ASP A 232 -12.05 19.25 4.49
C ASP A 232 -11.81 18.76 5.92
N VAL A 233 -11.48 17.48 6.10
CA VAL A 233 -11.16 16.88 7.41
C VAL A 233 -9.70 17.09 7.80
N PHE A 234 -8.80 17.34 6.85
CA PHE A 234 -7.37 17.51 7.12
C PHE A 234 -7.05 18.86 7.77
N ASP A 235 -6.34 18.84 8.91
CA ASP A 235 -6.04 20.04 9.69
C ASP A 235 -5.08 21.01 8.98
N GLU A 236 -4.07 20.48 8.29
CA GLU A 236 -2.96 21.25 7.71
C GLU A 236 -3.17 21.58 6.22
N GLN A 237 -4.38 21.32 5.68
CA GLN A 237 -4.73 21.50 4.27
C GLN A 237 -3.81 20.69 3.33
N SER A 238 -3.41 21.24 2.18
CA SER A 238 -2.61 20.53 1.16
C SER A 238 -1.11 20.72 1.36
N GLY A 239 -0.30 19.67 1.15
CA GLY A 239 1.16 19.79 1.09
C GLY A 239 1.87 18.62 1.76
N ALA A 240 3.12 18.83 2.16
CA ALA A 240 3.88 17.86 2.94
C ALA A 240 3.70 18.13 4.44
N GLY A 241 3.04 17.20 5.14
CA GLY A 241 2.81 17.28 6.58
C GLY A 241 1.96 16.12 7.10
N ALA A 242 2.14 15.79 8.39
CA ALA A 242 1.51 14.64 9.06
C ALA A 242 -0.03 14.70 9.12
N LYS A 243 -0.62 15.88 8.88
CA LYS A 243 -2.07 16.10 8.82
C LYS A 243 -2.48 16.84 7.53
N SER A 244 -1.64 16.75 6.50
CA SER A 244 -1.88 17.34 5.17
C SER A 244 -2.33 16.28 4.17
N TYR A 245 -3.18 16.68 3.24
CA TYR A 245 -3.57 15.84 2.09
C TYR A 245 -2.63 16.03 0.90
N LEU A 246 -2.51 14.99 0.06
CA LEU A 246 -1.64 14.95 -1.12
C LEU A 246 -2.09 15.94 -2.22
N ILE A 247 -1.12 16.61 -2.85
CA ILE A 247 -1.36 17.58 -3.93
C ILE A 247 -0.31 17.48 -5.04
N ASN A 248 -0.76 17.36 -6.29
CA ASN A 248 0.08 17.35 -7.49
C ASN A 248 -0.35 18.49 -8.44
N GLY A 249 0.30 19.65 -8.33
CA GLY A 249 -0.14 20.83 -9.08
C GLY A 249 -1.54 21.27 -8.61
N ASP A 250 -2.53 21.21 -9.51
CA ASP A 250 -3.92 21.53 -9.20
C ASP A 250 -4.73 20.31 -8.71
N GLU A 251 -4.21 19.10 -8.89
CA GLU A 251 -4.85 17.86 -8.47
C GLU A 251 -4.68 17.65 -6.96
N LYS A 252 -5.78 17.29 -6.30
CA LYS A 252 -5.82 17.08 -4.85
C LYS A 252 -6.39 15.70 -4.56
N TYR A 253 -5.75 15.01 -3.63
CA TYR A 253 -6.08 13.66 -3.24
C TYR A 253 -6.35 13.62 -1.74
N GLY A 254 -7.51 13.10 -1.35
CA GLY A 254 -8.03 13.00 0.00
C GLY A 254 -7.41 11.86 0.78
N LEU A 255 -6.10 11.78 0.68
CA LEU A 255 -5.23 10.79 1.29
C LEU A 255 -4.06 11.54 1.96
N PRO A 256 -3.54 11.04 3.08
CA PRO A 256 -2.47 11.68 3.83
C PRO A 256 -1.17 11.75 3.02
N SER A 257 -0.47 12.88 3.14
CA SER A 257 0.84 13.09 2.50
C SER A 257 2.01 12.42 3.23
N ASP A 258 1.80 12.09 4.50
CA ASP A 258 2.80 11.55 5.42
C ASP A 258 2.12 10.61 6.43
N GLY A 259 1.46 9.56 5.91
CA GLY A 259 0.70 8.61 6.71
C GLY A 259 0.14 7.44 5.91
N GLY A 260 -0.31 6.41 6.61
CA GLY A 260 -0.90 5.22 5.99
C GLY A 260 -2.35 5.44 5.55
N ILE A 261 -2.78 4.66 4.57
CA ILE A 261 -4.15 4.57 4.06
C ILE A 261 -4.83 3.24 4.38
N GLY A 262 -4.06 2.28 4.87
CA GLY A 262 -4.50 0.95 5.22
C GLY A 262 -3.40 0.14 5.88
N MET A 263 -3.72 -1.12 6.17
CA MET A 263 -2.80 -2.12 6.69
C MET A 263 -3.00 -3.41 5.90
N ALA A 264 -1.90 -3.97 5.41
CA ALA A 264 -1.89 -5.26 4.74
C ALA A 264 -2.12 -6.40 5.73
N VAL A 265 -2.57 -7.56 5.27
CA VAL A 265 -2.91 -8.70 6.15
C VAL A 265 -1.79 -9.20 7.06
N ASN A 266 -0.54 -8.88 6.75
CA ASN A 266 0.62 -9.18 7.58
C ASN A 266 0.88 -8.16 8.70
N GLY A 267 0.16 -7.05 8.73
CA GLY A 267 0.33 -5.97 9.70
C GLY A 267 1.20 -4.81 9.21
N MET A 268 1.73 -4.88 7.98
CA MET A 268 2.49 -3.79 7.36
C MET A 268 1.57 -2.62 6.97
N PRO A 269 1.98 -1.37 7.15
CA PRO A 269 1.25 -0.23 6.64
C PRO A 269 1.20 -0.22 5.11
N ILE A 270 0.06 0.22 4.58
CA ILE A 270 -0.12 0.57 3.18
C ILE A 270 -0.18 2.09 3.09
N PHE A 271 0.71 2.70 2.32
CA PHE A 271 0.73 4.12 2.02
C PHE A 271 0.12 4.37 0.64
N PRO A 272 -0.27 5.62 0.32
CA PRO A 272 -0.67 5.96 -1.05
C PRO A 272 0.42 5.59 -2.05
N VAL A 273 0.07 5.28 -3.31
CA VAL A 273 1.05 5.03 -4.40
C VAL A 273 1.99 6.21 -4.69
N TYR A 274 1.71 7.35 -4.08
CA TYR A 274 2.49 8.55 -4.18
C TYR A 274 3.48 8.70 -3.03
N ASN A 275 4.61 9.34 -3.31
CA ASN A 275 5.40 9.96 -2.24
C ASN A 275 4.74 11.26 -1.76
N ASN A 276 5.34 11.88 -0.74
CA ASN A 276 4.86 13.14 -0.15
C ASN A 276 4.86 14.36 -1.08
N ASN A 277 5.40 14.24 -2.31
CA ASN A 277 5.28 15.26 -3.37
C ASN A 277 4.20 14.90 -4.40
N ALA A 278 3.31 13.96 -4.06
CA ALA A 278 2.27 13.41 -4.91
C ALA A 278 2.79 12.87 -6.26
N LYS A 279 3.99 12.28 -6.26
CA LYS A 279 4.56 11.59 -7.42
C LYS A 279 4.52 10.09 -7.18
N TYR A 280 4.14 9.31 -8.19
CA TYR A 280 4.19 7.84 -8.10
C TYR A 280 5.58 7.37 -7.64
N THR A 281 5.64 6.51 -6.64
CA THR A 281 6.90 6.00 -6.14
C THR A 281 7.66 5.11 -7.15
N PRO A 282 7.00 4.32 -8.04
CA PRO A 282 7.73 3.55 -9.04
C PRO A 282 8.51 4.42 -10.05
N GLN A 283 7.95 5.53 -10.55
CA GLN A 283 8.71 6.46 -11.45
C GLN A 283 9.81 7.24 -10.72
N LYS A 284 9.75 7.31 -9.39
CA LYS A 284 10.82 7.89 -8.56
C LYS A 284 11.85 6.85 -8.17
N CYS A 285 11.66 5.59 -8.57
CA CYS A 285 12.52 4.46 -8.24
C CYS A 285 12.65 4.27 -6.72
N GLU A 286 11.59 4.60 -5.98
CA GLU A 286 11.58 4.68 -4.52
C GLU A 286 11.12 3.38 -3.85
N VAL A 287 10.85 2.32 -4.61
CA VAL A 287 10.32 1.05 -4.10
C VAL A 287 11.09 -0.16 -4.61
N ASP A 288 11.11 -1.22 -3.80
CA ASP A 288 11.67 -2.53 -4.14
C ASP A 288 10.74 -3.38 -5.03
N SER A 289 11.12 -4.64 -5.26
CA SER A 289 10.37 -5.60 -6.07
C SER A 289 9.02 -6.04 -5.48
N CYS A 290 8.76 -5.77 -4.21
CA CYS A 290 7.46 -5.99 -3.56
C CYS A 290 6.69 -4.68 -3.33
N ASN A 291 7.12 -3.59 -3.98
CA ASN A 291 6.57 -2.25 -3.84
C ASN A 291 6.71 -1.63 -2.43
N GLU A 292 7.76 -2.00 -1.71
CA GLU A 292 8.07 -1.53 -0.36
C GLU A 292 9.22 -0.55 -0.33
N HIS A 293 9.24 0.24 0.73
CA HIS A 293 10.46 0.89 1.19
C HIS A 293 10.38 1.16 2.70
N VAL A 294 11.46 1.65 3.33
CA VAL A 294 11.41 2.23 4.67
C VAL A 294 11.27 3.75 4.61
N GLY A 295 10.52 4.29 5.58
CA GLY A 295 10.29 5.73 5.67
C GLY A 295 11.57 6.54 5.90
N GLN A 296 11.49 7.84 5.59
CA GLN A 296 12.60 8.78 5.77
C GLN A 296 13.20 8.67 7.18
N GLY A 297 14.53 8.50 7.25
CA GLY A 297 15.27 8.47 8.50
C GLY A 297 15.27 7.11 9.19
N GLY A 298 15.02 6.05 8.43
CA GLY A 298 14.94 4.69 8.98
C GLY A 298 13.62 4.45 9.70
N GLY A 299 12.52 4.89 9.09
CA GLY A 299 11.16 4.62 9.55
C GLY A 299 10.75 3.17 9.32
N ALA A 300 9.48 2.84 9.59
CA ALA A 300 8.96 1.48 9.35
C ALA A 300 8.92 1.17 7.85
N ALA A 301 9.12 -0.10 7.51
CA ALA A 301 8.82 -0.61 6.17
C ALA A 301 7.31 -0.48 5.88
N HIS A 302 6.94 -0.17 4.65
CA HIS A 302 5.56 -0.05 4.21
C HIS A 302 5.45 -0.17 2.69
N TYR A 303 4.25 -0.54 2.23
CA TYR A 303 3.94 -0.63 0.81
C TYR A 303 3.50 0.72 0.25
N HIS A 304 3.91 1.03 -0.98
CA HIS A 304 3.30 2.08 -1.79
C HIS A 304 2.51 1.52 -2.97
N GLY A 305 2.89 0.35 -3.47
CA GLY A 305 2.26 -0.32 -4.60
C GLY A 305 1.74 -1.69 -4.20
N ASP A 306 1.19 -2.41 -5.17
CA ASP A 306 0.62 -3.73 -4.93
C ASP A 306 1.72 -4.80 -4.73
N PRO A 307 1.81 -5.47 -3.57
CA PRO A 307 2.86 -6.46 -3.27
C PRO A 307 2.57 -7.84 -3.88
N PHE A 308 2.33 -7.86 -5.19
CA PHE A 308 2.00 -9.05 -5.97
C PHE A 308 3.22 -9.59 -6.73
N ALA A 309 3.56 -10.86 -6.52
CA ALA A 309 4.58 -11.56 -7.29
C ALA A 309 4.32 -13.07 -7.40
N ASP A 310 4.63 -13.63 -8.58
CA ASP A 310 4.61 -15.08 -8.83
C ASP A 310 6.02 -15.67 -8.97
N ASP A 311 6.97 -14.87 -9.47
CA ASP A 311 8.35 -15.31 -9.73
C ASP A 311 9.27 -15.15 -8.51
N TRP A 312 8.82 -14.45 -7.46
CA TRP A 312 9.47 -14.33 -6.16
C TRP A 312 8.41 -14.17 -5.06
N ASP A 313 8.82 -14.32 -3.80
CA ASP A 313 7.92 -14.22 -2.66
C ASP A 313 7.71 -12.76 -2.25
N CYS A 314 6.50 -12.25 -2.47
CA CYS A 314 5.95 -11.04 -1.83
C CYS A 314 4.75 -11.42 -0.94
N LEU A 315 3.94 -10.44 -0.53
CA LEU A 315 2.75 -10.66 0.31
C LEU A 315 1.79 -11.69 -0.29
N TYR A 316 1.54 -11.61 -1.61
CA TYR A 316 0.64 -12.53 -2.30
C TYR A 316 1.01 -12.68 -3.78
N GLY A 317 0.42 -13.69 -4.42
CA GLY A 317 0.55 -13.96 -5.85
C GLY A 317 -0.66 -14.73 -6.37
N SER A 318 -0.59 -15.22 -7.61
CA SER A 318 -1.62 -16.08 -8.21
C SER A 318 -1.89 -17.34 -7.38
N LYS A 319 -0.90 -17.82 -6.60
CA LYS A 319 -1.03 -18.95 -5.66
C LYS A 319 -2.09 -18.73 -4.57
N ASN A 320 -2.45 -17.49 -4.28
CA ASN A 320 -3.45 -17.14 -3.26
C ASN A 320 -4.89 -17.12 -3.80
N TYR A 321 -5.08 -17.37 -5.10
CA TYR A 321 -6.40 -17.41 -5.73
C TYR A 321 -6.89 -18.85 -5.83
N THR A 322 -8.18 -19.06 -5.59
CA THR A 322 -8.81 -20.37 -5.79
C THR A 322 -8.88 -20.76 -7.28
N ALA A 323 -8.96 -19.76 -8.17
CA ALA A 323 -8.84 -19.89 -9.62
C ALA A 323 -8.49 -18.53 -10.25
N VAL A 324 -8.02 -18.53 -11.51
CA VAL A 324 -7.74 -17.29 -12.25
C VAL A 324 -9.00 -16.41 -12.45
N ASP A 325 -10.17 -17.03 -12.57
CA ASP A 325 -11.47 -16.34 -12.65
C ASP A 325 -12.13 -16.15 -11.27
N ALA A 326 -11.42 -16.40 -10.17
CA ALA A 326 -11.96 -16.17 -8.82
C ALA A 326 -11.96 -14.67 -8.49
N HIS A 327 -12.79 -14.29 -7.51
CA HIS A 327 -12.68 -12.98 -6.91
C HIS A 327 -11.30 -12.83 -6.24
N PRO A 328 -10.66 -11.65 -6.31
CA PRO A 328 -9.39 -11.45 -5.63
C PRO A 328 -9.47 -11.72 -4.11
N PRO A 329 -8.38 -12.20 -3.48
CA PRO A 329 -8.35 -12.45 -2.05
C PRO A 329 -8.24 -11.14 -1.25
N VAL A 330 -8.59 -11.17 0.03
CA VAL A 330 -8.35 -10.03 0.93
C VAL A 330 -6.85 -9.89 1.15
N ILE A 331 -6.30 -8.70 0.89
CA ILE A 331 -4.88 -8.37 1.09
C ILE A 331 -4.67 -7.27 2.14
N GLY A 332 -5.73 -6.63 2.60
CA GLY A 332 -5.64 -5.65 3.68
C GLY A 332 -6.96 -5.03 4.13
N PHE A 333 -6.83 -4.03 4.99
CA PHE A 333 -7.90 -3.25 5.60
C PHE A 333 -7.58 -1.77 5.39
N SER A 334 -8.48 -1.01 4.76
CA SER A 334 -8.33 0.43 4.63
C SER A 334 -8.69 1.11 5.94
N TYR A 335 -7.94 2.15 6.29
CA TYR A 335 -8.13 2.90 7.53
C TYR A 335 -9.50 3.58 7.65
N ASP A 336 -10.26 3.67 6.56
CA ASP A 336 -11.64 4.16 6.55
C ASP A 336 -12.69 3.09 6.86
N GLY A 337 -12.29 1.81 6.98
CA GLY A 337 -13.12 0.69 7.43
C GLY A 337 -13.47 -0.34 6.36
N TYR A 338 -13.17 -0.09 5.07
CA TYR A 338 -13.42 -1.06 4.01
C TYR A 338 -12.27 -2.04 3.82
N LEU A 339 -12.58 -3.25 3.34
CA LEU A 339 -11.56 -4.24 2.97
C LEU A 339 -10.82 -3.82 1.70
N ILE A 340 -9.59 -4.30 1.59
CA ILE A 340 -8.73 -4.18 0.42
C ILE A 340 -8.52 -5.58 -0.14
N TYR A 341 -8.92 -5.77 -1.39
CA TYR A 341 -8.74 -6.99 -2.14
C TYR A 341 -7.57 -6.88 -3.13
N GLY A 342 -7.01 -8.03 -3.52
CA GLY A 342 -5.97 -8.09 -4.54
C GLY A 342 -6.42 -7.63 -5.92
N ARG A 343 -5.47 -7.63 -6.86
CA ARG A 343 -5.76 -7.30 -8.26
C ARG A 343 -6.60 -8.36 -8.95
N TYR A 344 -7.32 -7.98 -10.00
CA TYR A 344 -7.92 -8.98 -10.89
C TYR A 344 -6.83 -9.75 -11.64
N LEU A 345 -7.03 -11.06 -11.87
CA LEU A 345 -6.20 -11.88 -12.77
C LEU A 345 -6.91 -12.20 -14.10
N SER A 346 -8.21 -11.91 -14.18
CA SER A 346 -9.06 -12.20 -15.34
C SER A 346 -10.19 -11.19 -15.44
N GLU A 347 -10.58 -10.88 -16.67
CA GLU A 347 -11.75 -10.05 -16.96
C GLU A 347 -13.08 -10.77 -16.63
N ASN A 348 -13.05 -12.09 -16.46
CA ASN A 348 -14.25 -12.88 -16.12
C ASN A 348 -14.49 -13.01 -14.61
N ALA A 349 -13.56 -12.50 -13.79
CA ALA A 349 -13.70 -12.57 -12.35
C ALA A 349 -14.93 -11.75 -11.88
N PRO A 350 -15.66 -12.22 -10.85
CA PRO A 350 -16.76 -11.46 -10.27
C PRO A 350 -16.32 -10.04 -9.90
N GLY A 351 -17.12 -9.02 -10.24
CA GLY A 351 -16.80 -7.62 -9.93
C GLY A 351 -15.95 -6.90 -10.96
N PHE A 352 -15.27 -7.59 -11.88
CA PHE A 352 -14.40 -6.92 -12.87
C PHE A 352 -15.16 -5.92 -13.78
N ASP A 353 -16.42 -6.22 -14.10
CA ASP A 353 -17.26 -5.34 -14.90
C ASP A 353 -17.90 -4.20 -14.11
N ASP A 354 -17.95 -4.32 -12.79
CA ASP A 354 -18.29 -3.24 -11.87
C ASP A 354 -17.05 -2.35 -11.74
N LYS A 355 -16.81 -1.46 -12.71
CA LYS A 355 -15.54 -0.71 -12.79
C LYS A 355 -15.20 0.03 -11.49
N LEU A 356 -13.93 -0.06 -11.09
CA LEU A 356 -13.38 0.71 -9.98
C LEU A 356 -13.63 2.21 -10.17
N ASP A 357 -14.01 2.87 -9.09
CA ASP A 357 -14.20 4.31 -9.04
C ASP A 357 -12.87 5.06 -8.81
N ALA A 358 -12.93 6.39 -8.72
CA ALA A 358 -11.74 7.23 -8.52
C ALA A 358 -10.98 6.93 -7.21
N CYS A 359 -11.66 6.40 -6.19
CA CYS A 359 -11.03 6.00 -4.94
C CYS A 359 -10.38 4.60 -5.03
N GLY A 360 -10.55 3.87 -6.13
CA GLY A 360 -9.91 2.56 -6.36
C GLY A 360 -10.74 1.37 -5.84
N GLY A 361 -12.05 1.51 -5.72
CA GLY A 361 -12.93 0.44 -5.26
C GLY A 361 -14.30 0.45 -5.93
N HIS A 362 -15.11 -0.53 -5.57
CA HIS A 362 -16.49 -0.65 -6.04
C HIS A 362 -17.33 -1.48 -5.07
N ALA A 363 -18.62 -1.59 -5.36
CA ALA A 363 -19.50 -2.60 -4.80
C ALA A 363 -20.06 -3.43 -5.96
N HIS A 364 -20.24 -4.74 -5.75
CA HIS A 364 -20.81 -5.58 -6.80
C HIS A 364 -22.28 -5.23 -7.03
N ALA A 365 -22.70 -5.17 -8.29
CA ALA A 365 -24.11 -4.97 -8.63
C ALA A 365 -24.99 -6.18 -8.26
N GLY A 366 -24.39 -7.38 -8.23
CA GLY A 366 -25.05 -8.64 -7.90
C GLY A 366 -24.69 -9.14 -6.50
N ALA A 367 -25.64 -9.82 -5.85
CA ALA A 367 -25.38 -10.50 -4.58
C ALA A 367 -24.32 -11.59 -4.77
N GLY A 368 -23.38 -11.65 -3.83
CA GLY A 368 -22.30 -12.62 -3.80
C GLY A 368 -21.47 -12.44 -2.54
N SER A 369 -20.68 -13.44 -2.21
CA SER A 369 -19.71 -13.35 -1.13
C SER A 369 -18.34 -13.80 -1.61
N ASP A 370 -17.29 -13.32 -0.95
CA ASP A 370 -15.96 -13.87 -1.12
C ASP A 370 -15.82 -15.25 -0.46
N ASP A 371 -14.61 -15.81 -0.55
CA ASP A 371 -14.27 -17.13 0.03
C ASP A 371 -14.34 -17.15 1.57
N ASN A 372 -14.40 -15.98 2.22
CA ASN A 372 -14.58 -15.83 3.66
C ASN A 372 -16.04 -15.51 4.05
N GLY A 373 -16.97 -15.53 3.09
CA GLY A 373 -18.39 -15.23 3.33
C GLY A 373 -18.70 -13.75 3.54
N ILE A 374 -17.79 -12.84 3.17
CA ILE A 374 -18.04 -11.39 3.22
C ILE A 374 -18.89 -10.97 2.03
N ASP A 375 -19.93 -10.18 2.28
CA ASP A 375 -20.85 -9.66 1.27
C ASP A 375 -20.16 -8.68 0.31
N LEU A 376 -20.06 -9.06 -0.97
CA LEU A 376 -19.40 -8.26 -2.01
C LEU A 376 -20.28 -7.13 -2.56
N THR A 377 -21.54 -7.02 -2.11
CA THR A 377 -22.38 -5.84 -2.38
C THR A 377 -22.04 -4.65 -1.47
N VAL A 378 -21.20 -4.88 -0.46
CA VAL A 378 -20.56 -3.83 0.32
C VAL A 378 -19.35 -3.32 -0.44
N TYR A 379 -19.16 -2.00 -0.43
CA TYR A 379 -18.02 -1.37 -1.09
C TYR A 379 -16.70 -1.94 -0.57
N HIS A 380 -15.74 -2.16 -1.45
CA HIS A 380 -14.40 -2.60 -1.12
C HIS A 380 -13.40 -2.08 -2.15
N TYR A 381 -12.14 -1.94 -1.73
CA TYR A 381 -11.05 -1.53 -2.61
C TYR A 381 -10.43 -2.73 -3.29
N HIS A 382 -9.81 -2.48 -4.44
CA HIS A 382 -8.93 -3.44 -5.09
C HIS A 382 -7.56 -2.84 -5.31
N ALA A 383 -6.53 -3.67 -5.21
CA ALA A 383 -5.30 -3.38 -5.90
C ALA A 383 -5.56 -3.33 -7.41
N GLN A 384 -4.88 -2.43 -8.10
CA GLN A 384 -5.09 -2.22 -9.53
C GLN A 384 -3.78 -1.92 -10.24
N ILE A 385 -3.76 -2.20 -11.54
CA ILE A 385 -2.63 -1.90 -12.41
C ILE A 385 -3.06 -1.08 -13.60
N PHE A 386 -2.18 -0.18 -14.04
CA PHE A 386 -2.40 0.66 -15.22
C PHE A 386 -1.09 1.12 -15.84
N ASP A 387 -1.19 1.68 -17.04
CA ASP A 387 -0.07 2.19 -17.81
C ASP A 387 0.43 3.51 -17.21
N GLY A 388 1.71 3.55 -16.86
CA GLY A 388 2.44 4.75 -16.50
C GLY A 388 3.38 5.20 -17.62
N VAL A 389 3.56 6.52 -17.73
CA VAL A 389 4.63 7.10 -18.56
C VAL A 389 5.45 8.04 -17.70
N VAL A 390 6.78 7.88 -17.75
CA VAL A 390 7.69 8.68 -16.94
C VAL A 390 7.63 10.16 -17.38
N PRO A 391 7.28 11.10 -16.47
CA PRO A 391 7.26 12.52 -16.78
C PRO A 391 8.67 13.12 -16.72
N ALA A 392 8.86 14.29 -17.35
CA ALA A 392 10.13 15.04 -17.35
C ALA A 392 10.72 15.33 -15.95
N SER A 393 9.88 15.36 -14.91
CA SER A 393 10.28 15.64 -13.52
C SER A 393 10.73 14.40 -12.73
N ALA A 394 10.69 13.21 -13.33
CA ALA A 394 11.06 11.96 -12.69
C ALA A 394 12.58 11.73 -12.72
N ILE A 395 13.02 10.71 -11.98
CA ILE A 395 14.41 10.28 -11.94
C ILE A 395 14.68 9.23 -13.02
N ALA A 396 13.68 8.40 -13.32
CA ALA A 396 13.67 7.54 -14.48
C ALA A 396 13.69 8.33 -15.80
N THR A 397 13.98 7.65 -16.90
CA THR A 397 14.07 8.21 -18.25
C THR A 397 12.69 8.69 -18.72
N GLU A 398 12.57 9.99 -19.01
CA GLU A 398 11.34 10.59 -19.54
C GLU A 398 10.79 9.84 -20.77
N GLY A 399 9.47 9.63 -20.79
CA GLY A 399 8.76 8.97 -21.89
C GLY A 399 8.82 7.44 -21.85
N GLU A 400 9.56 6.84 -20.92
CA GLU A 400 9.54 5.40 -20.72
C GLU A 400 8.17 4.94 -20.20
N ALA A 401 7.65 3.85 -20.77
CA ALA A 401 6.41 3.22 -20.31
C ALA A 401 6.71 2.21 -19.20
N TYR A 402 5.83 2.13 -18.20
CA TYR A 402 5.95 1.21 -17.08
C TYR A 402 4.57 0.85 -16.52
N VAL A 403 4.52 -0.18 -15.67
CA VAL A 403 3.30 -0.56 -14.96
C VAL A 403 3.25 0.22 -13.65
N VAL A 404 2.15 0.92 -13.39
CA VAL A 404 1.83 1.44 -12.06
C VAL A 404 0.96 0.42 -11.35
N THR A 405 1.29 0.12 -10.10
CA THR A 405 0.48 -0.75 -9.24
C THR A 405 0.02 0.03 -8.01
N VAL A 406 -1.24 -0.10 -7.64
CA VAL A 406 -1.84 0.57 -6.48
C VAL A 406 -2.31 -0.52 -5.51
N PRO A 407 -2.06 -0.40 -4.21
CA PRO A 407 -2.35 -1.45 -3.23
C PRO A 407 -3.79 -1.47 -2.73
N GLY A 408 -4.65 -0.53 -3.16
CA GLY A 408 -6.01 -0.36 -2.61
C GLY A 408 -6.53 1.07 -2.85
N PRO A 409 -6.83 1.86 -1.79
CA PRO A 409 -7.26 3.25 -1.95
C PRO A 409 -6.29 4.05 -2.84
N TYR A 410 -6.82 4.70 -3.88
CA TYR A 410 -6.01 5.34 -4.92
C TYR A 410 -5.92 6.86 -4.78
N GLN A 411 -7.04 7.56 -4.93
CA GLN A 411 -7.08 9.04 -4.89
C GLN A 411 -7.81 9.59 -3.65
N CYS A 412 -8.57 8.74 -2.98
CA CYS A 412 -9.44 9.12 -1.87
C CYS A 412 -9.83 7.90 -1.04
N TRP A 413 -10.25 8.17 0.19
CA TRP A 413 -11.13 7.25 0.91
C TRP A 413 -12.59 7.44 0.47
N LYS A 414 -13.33 6.34 0.38
CA LYS A 414 -14.75 6.26 0.03
C LYS A 414 -15.63 6.56 1.23
N ALA A 415 -15.21 6.20 2.44
CA ALA A 415 -15.99 6.54 3.63
C ALA A 415 -16.02 8.06 3.84
N ASP A 416 -17.17 8.53 4.32
CA ASP A 416 -17.32 9.86 4.90
C ASP A 416 -16.67 9.84 6.28
N LEU A 417 -15.48 10.41 6.38
CA LEU A 417 -14.75 10.42 7.65
C LEU A 417 -15.44 11.29 8.70
N THR A 418 -16.28 12.27 8.30
CA THR A 418 -17.04 13.08 9.25
C THR A 418 -18.21 12.32 9.88
N ALA A 419 -18.69 11.27 9.20
CA ALA A 419 -19.70 10.35 9.73
C ALA A 419 -19.10 9.28 10.65
N ALA A 420 -17.79 9.04 10.58
CA ALA A 420 -17.11 8.14 11.49
C ALA A 420 -16.96 8.80 12.86
N THR A 421 -17.28 8.07 13.94
CA THR A 421 -16.99 8.57 15.28
C THR A 421 -15.49 8.59 15.56
N GLY A 422 -14.71 7.72 14.91
CA GLY A 422 -13.26 7.59 15.03
C GLY A 422 -12.76 6.48 14.09
N SER A 423 -11.52 6.58 13.63
CA SER A 423 -10.83 5.59 12.78
C SER A 423 -9.35 5.90 12.73
N SER A 424 -8.52 4.97 12.24
CA SER A 424 -7.14 5.29 11.87
C SER A 424 -7.09 6.41 10.83
N ALA A 425 -8.03 6.46 9.88
CA ALA A 425 -8.04 7.51 8.84
C ALA A 425 -8.25 8.91 9.45
N LEU A 426 -9.12 9.02 10.46
CA LEU A 426 -9.30 10.27 11.20
C LEU A 426 -8.07 10.63 12.01
N LEU A 427 -7.44 9.66 12.68
CA LEU A 427 -6.17 9.89 13.40
C LEU A 427 -5.05 10.35 12.46
N GLU A 428 -5.06 9.90 11.20
CA GLU A 428 -4.13 10.35 10.16
C GLU A 428 -4.49 11.73 9.60
N ALA A 429 -5.78 12.08 9.48
CA ALA A 429 -6.20 13.34 8.88
C ALA A 429 -6.22 14.53 9.88
N THR A 430 -6.57 14.30 11.15
CA THR A 430 -6.88 15.39 12.10
C THR A 430 -6.54 15.06 13.55
N ALA A 431 -6.19 16.08 14.31
CA ALA A 431 -6.04 16.08 15.76
C ALA A 431 -7.27 16.65 16.49
N SER A 432 -8.38 16.86 15.78
CA SER A 432 -9.63 17.41 16.33
C SER A 432 -10.20 16.53 17.45
N GLU A 433 -10.45 17.14 18.61
CA GLU A 433 -11.13 16.51 19.76
C GLU A 433 -12.64 16.29 19.52
N ALA A 434 -13.16 16.67 18.34
CA ALA A 434 -14.55 16.40 17.97
C ALA A 434 -14.83 14.91 17.70
N TYR A 435 -13.79 14.14 17.41
CA TYR A 435 -13.84 12.70 17.16
C TYR A 435 -13.35 11.91 18.38
N VAL A 436 -13.75 10.64 18.49
CA VAL A 436 -13.30 9.79 19.59
C VAL A 436 -11.80 9.54 19.45
N GLY A 437 -11.09 9.69 20.58
CA GLY A 437 -9.66 9.45 20.63
C GLY A 437 -9.33 7.96 20.68
N LYS A 438 -8.04 7.67 20.48
CA LYS A 438 -7.45 6.33 20.57
C LYS A 438 -7.94 5.52 21.79
N ASN A 439 -7.90 6.14 22.97
CA ASN A 439 -8.24 5.52 24.25
C ASN A 439 -9.71 5.05 24.34
N ASP A 440 -10.61 5.61 23.52
CA ASP A 440 -11.99 5.17 23.45
C ASP A 440 -12.18 3.99 22.50
N MET A 441 -11.41 3.96 21.39
CA MET A 441 -11.46 2.88 20.40
C MET A 441 -10.73 1.61 20.88
N GLU A 442 -9.68 1.75 21.68
CA GLU A 442 -8.90 0.61 22.22
C GLU A 442 -9.67 -0.25 23.23
N LYS A 443 -10.84 0.23 23.70
CA LYS A 443 -11.64 -0.45 24.71
C LYS A 443 -12.08 -1.83 24.25
N ARG A 444 -11.72 -2.82 25.07
CA ARG A 444 -12.06 -4.23 24.89
C ARG A 444 -13.38 -4.55 25.60
N CYS A 445 -14.17 -5.47 25.06
CA CYS A 445 -15.30 -6.01 25.81
C CYS A 445 -14.81 -7.04 26.85
N CYS A 446 -15.46 -7.12 28.00
CA CYS A 446 -15.16 -8.19 28.96
C CYS A 446 -15.70 -9.53 28.46
N GLY A 447 -14.90 -10.60 28.52
CA GLY A 447 -15.31 -11.94 28.12
C GLY A 447 -15.46 -12.13 26.61
N MET A 448 -14.66 -11.41 25.81
CA MET A 448 -14.62 -11.60 24.36
C MET A 448 -14.30 -13.05 24.01
N THR A 449 -14.98 -13.56 22.98
CA THR A 449 -14.83 -14.93 22.47
C THR A 449 -14.15 -14.97 21.11
N ASP A 450 -14.29 -13.90 20.33
CA ASP A 450 -13.75 -13.82 18.97
C ASP A 450 -12.60 -12.84 18.90
N TYR A 451 -11.41 -13.36 18.61
CA TYR A 451 -10.19 -12.58 18.47
C TYR A 451 -9.11 -13.41 17.77
N TYR A 452 -8.20 -12.71 17.12
CA TYR A 452 -6.92 -13.23 16.69
C TYR A 452 -5.84 -12.80 17.67
N MET A 453 -4.92 -13.72 17.96
CA MET A 453 -3.74 -13.46 18.78
C MET A 453 -2.61 -14.35 18.28
N VAL A 454 -1.47 -13.74 18.01
CA VAL A 454 -0.27 -14.51 17.67
C VAL A 454 0.18 -15.32 18.89
N THR A 455 0.56 -16.56 18.67
CA THR A 455 0.74 -17.50 19.76
C THR A 455 2.01 -17.15 20.58
N GLY A 456 1.96 -17.32 21.90
CA GLY A 456 3.03 -16.89 22.84
C GLY A 456 2.74 -15.54 23.52
N ASN A 457 1.81 -14.76 22.97
CA ASN A 457 1.22 -13.61 23.64
C ASN A 457 0.10 -14.04 24.60
N THR A 458 -0.19 -13.20 25.60
CA THR A 458 -1.28 -13.43 26.55
C THR A 458 -2.31 -12.31 26.45
N PHE A 459 -3.57 -12.67 26.20
CA PHE A 459 -4.68 -11.72 26.29
C PHE A 459 -5.05 -11.48 27.76
N PRO A 460 -5.10 -10.23 28.25
CA PRO A 460 -5.54 -9.96 29.61
C PRO A 460 -7.01 -10.39 29.79
N ASP A 461 -7.32 -11.03 30.93
CA ASP A 461 -8.68 -11.39 31.38
C ASP A 461 -9.36 -12.58 30.69
N THR A 462 -8.62 -13.45 29.97
CA THR A 462 -9.13 -14.71 29.39
C THR A 462 -8.43 -15.94 29.96
N SER A 463 -9.16 -17.02 30.24
CA SER A 463 -8.62 -18.27 30.84
C SER A 463 -8.53 -19.45 29.86
N SER A 464 -8.87 -19.28 28.58
CA SER A 464 -8.95 -20.37 27.61
C SER A 464 -8.45 -19.96 26.23
N TYR A 465 -7.47 -20.72 25.76
CA TYR A 465 -6.80 -20.62 24.46
C TYR A 465 -7.60 -21.35 23.38
N ASP A 466 -7.51 -20.90 22.13
CA ASP A 466 -7.81 -21.80 21.01
C ASP A 466 -6.58 -22.65 20.67
N SER A 467 -6.70 -23.97 20.88
CA SER A 467 -5.72 -24.99 20.54
C SER A 467 -5.50 -25.18 19.04
N SER A 468 -6.28 -24.53 18.17
CA SER A 468 -6.14 -24.56 16.70
C SER A 468 -4.90 -23.82 16.16
N SER A 469 -4.14 -23.14 17.03
CA SER A 469 -3.08 -22.19 16.67
C SER A 469 -1.65 -22.73 16.83
N THR A 470 -1.43 -24.04 16.64
CA THR A 470 -0.08 -24.62 16.75
C THR A 470 0.21 -25.66 15.67
N CYS A 471 1.46 -25.73 15.25
CA CYS A 471 1.98 -26.67 14.27
C CYS A 471 3.05 -27.53 14.92
N THR A 472 3.20 -28.77 14.47
CA THR A 472 4.38 -29.56 14.86
C THR A 472 5.59 -29.05 14.09
N ALA A 473 6.63 -28.60 14.80
CA ALA A 473 7.84 -28.10 14.16
C ALA A 473 8.51 -29.23 13.35
N PRO A 474 9.02 -28.96 12.13
CA PRO A 474 9.71 -29.98 11.36
C PRO A 474 11.05 -30.32 12.03
N SER A 475 11.33 -31.60 12.20
CA SER A 475 12.54 -32.07 12.89
C SER A 475 13.80 -32.05 12.02
N SER A 476 13.66 -31.87 10.71
CA SER A 476 14.77 -31.82 9.76
C SER A 476 14.35 -31.16 8.45
N ILE A 477 15.33 -30.60 7.73
CA ILE A 477 15.19 -30.11 6.36
C ILE A 477 16.18 -30.83 5.46
N THR A 478 15.76 -31.22 4.26
CA THR A 478 16.66 -31.88 3.31
C THR A 478 17.70 -30.88 2.83
N ASN A 479 18.97 -31.28 2.76
CA ASN A 479 20.10 -30.41 2.39
C ASN A 479 20.27 -29.17 3.27
N GLY A 480 19.90 -29.25 4.55
CA GLY A 480 20.17 -28.20 5.50
C GLY A 480 19.95 -28.65 6.94
N ALA A 481 19.92 -27.68 7.84
CA ALA A 481 19.57 -27.86 9.24
C ALA A 481 18.69 -26.69 9.70
N TYR A 482 17.72 -27.00 10.55
CA TYR A 482 16.97 -25.97 11.26
C TYR A 482 17.75 -25.45 12.46
N ASN A 483 17.52 -24.19 12.81
CA ASN A 483 18.05 -23.60 14.03
C ASN A 483 17.41 -24.23 15.29
N SER A 484 17.89 -23.85 16.48
CA SER A 484 17.38 -24.38 17.75
C SER A 484 15.93 -24.00 18.06
N GLU A 485 15.35 -23.06 17.31
CA GLU A 485 13.98 -22.57 17.50
C GLU A 485 12.95 -23.50 16.85
N CYS A 486 13.32 -24.33 15.86
CA CYS A 486 12.43 -25.32 15.23
C CYS A 486 12.27 -26.63 16.03
N THR A 487 12.15 -26.61 17.36
CA THR A 487 12.02 -27.86 18.14
C THR A 487 10.67 -27.97 18.87
N GLY A 488 9.98 -29.10 18.65
CA GLY A 488 8.71 -29.41 19.31
C GLY A 488 7.49 -28.85 18.56
N THR A 489 6.98 -27.72 19.00
CA THR A 489 5.72 -27.14 18.54
C THR A 489 5.96 -25.68 18.15
N LEU A 490 5.68 -25.34 16.89
CA LEU A 490 5.60 -23.96 16.46
C LEU A 490 4.23 -23.41 16.81
N LEU A 491 4.24 -22.24 17.41
CA LEU A 491 3.09 -21.43 17.76
C LEU A 491 2.63 -20.70 16.47
N SER A 492 1.33 -20.49 16.23
CA SER A 492 0.85 -19.73 15.06
C SER A 492 1.47 -18.33 15.03
N GLY A 493 1.95 -17.93 13.85
CA GLY A 493 2.84 -16.81 13.59
C GLY A 493 4.32 -17.13 13.77
N HIS A 494 4.72 -18.12 14.57
CA HIS A 494 6.15 -18.38 14.77
C HIS A 494 6.75 -19.03 13.53
N SER A 495 7.86 -18.44 13.09
CA SER A 495 8.74 -19.03 12.11
C SER A 495 10.02 -19.52 12.74
N CYS A 496 10.72 -20.38 12.02
CA CYS A 496 12.07 -20.76 12.40
C CYS A 496 12.91 -20.92 11.13
N THR A 497 14.21 -20.63 11.24
CA THR A 497 15.08 -20.48 10.08
C THR A 497 15.85 -21.76 9.79
N ALA A 498 16.07 -22.02 8.51
CA ALA A 498 16.91 -23.11 8.03
C ALA A 498 18.24 -22.55 7.49
N THR A 499 19.32 -23.28 7.75
CA THR A 499 20.61 -23.11 7.09
C THR A 499 20.79 -24.24 6.10
N CYS A 500 20.95 -23.92 4.82
CA CYS A 500 21.22 -24.93 3.80
C CYS A 500 22.70 -25.34 3.80
N ASN A 501 22.95 -26.59 3.43
CA ASN A 501 24.28 -27.12 3.20
C ASN A 501 24.94 -26.41 2.00
N SER A 502 26.26 -26.46 1.93
CA SER A 502 27.01 -25.89 0.80
C SER A 502 26.49 -26.41 -0.55
N GLY A 503 26.27 -25.50 -1.50
CA GLY A 503 25.70 -25.79 -2.82
C GLY A 503 24.17 -25.73 -2.87
N PHE A 504 23.51 -25.26 -1.80
CA PHE A 504 22.06 -25.08 -1.72
C PHE A 504 21.70 -23.72 -1.12
N THR A 505 20.59 -23.15 -1.57
CA THR A 505 20.02 -21.90 -1.04
C THR A 505 18.65 -22.18 -0.43
N VAL A 506 18.30 -21.47 0.66
CA VAL A 506 17.00 -21.59 1.30
C VAL A 506 15.93 -20.93 0.43
N GLN A 507 14.77 -21.56 0.31
CA GLN A 507 13.60 -21.09 -0.41
C GLN A 507 12.39 -21.18 0.51
N GLY A 508 11.69 -20.04 0.66
CA GLY A 508 10.58 -19.88 1.59
C GLY A 508 11.00 -19.91 3.08
N LEU A 509 9.99 -19.83 3.95
CA LEU A 509 10.15 -19.86 5.42
C LEU A 509 9.43 -21.07 6.04
N THR A 510 9.97 -21.56 7.15
CA THR A 510 9.21 -22.49 7.99
C THR A 510 8.39 -21.70 8.98
N ILE A 511 7.07 -21.64 8.78
CA ILE A 511 6.17 -20.83 9.58
C ILE A 511 4.88 -21.59 9.86
N CYS A 512 4.38 -21.46 11.09
CA CYS A 512 3.07 -21.95 11.47
C CYS A 512 2.04 -20.83 11.33
N ILE A 513 0.94 -21.03 10.62
CA ILE A 513 -0.18 -20.08 10.55
C ILE A 513 -1.49 -20.85 10.68
N GLY A 514 -2.30 -20.51 11.68
CA GLY A 514 -3.60 -21.14 11.91
C GLY A 514 -3.53 -22.67 12.04
N GLY A 515 -2.43 -23.19 12.60
CA GLY A 515 -2.19 -24.64 12.74
C GLY A 515 -1.67 -25.34 11.46
N THR A 516 -1.50 -24.60 10.36
CA THR A 516 -0.88 -25.08 9.12
C THR A 516 0.59 -24.70 9.06
N LEU A 517 1.46 -25.69 8.84
CA LEU A 517 2.89 -25.48 8.71
C LEU A 517 3.27 -25.31 7.23
N SER A 518 3.80 -24.16 6.86
CA SER A 518 4.65 -24.04 5.66
C SER A 518 6.09 -24.36 6.04
N SER A 519 6.83 -25.06 5.19
CA SER A 519 8.22 -25.47 5.45
C SER A 519 9.15 -24.89 4.39
N ALA A 520 10.27 -24.34 4.86
CA ALA A 520 11.36 -23.93 3.98
C ALA A 520 11.96 -25.14 3.26
N THR A 521 12.54 -24.90 2.09
CA THR A 521 13.26 -25.92 1.32
C THR A 521 14.66 -25.46 0.98
N CYS A 522 15.61 -26.39 0.86
CA CYS A 522 16.94 -26.11 0.35
C CYS A 522 17.05 -26.60 -1.09
N VAL A 523 17.12 -25.68 -2.05
CA VAL A 523 17.24 -25.97 -3.48
C VAL A 523 18.68 -25.84 -3.92
N ALA A 524 19.12 -26.67 -4.88
CA ALA A 524 20.49 -26.62 -5.36
C ALA A 524 20.79 -25.27 -6.01
N GLN A 525 21.94 -24.68 -5.71
CA GLN A 525 22.44 -23.53 -6.45
C GLN A 525 22.84 -24.02 -7.85
N ASP A 526 22.25 -23.44 -8.88
CA ASP A 526 22.68 -23.68 -10.24
C ASP A 526 24.14 -23.29 -10.36
N SER A 527 25.00 -24.31 -10.51
CA SER A 527 26.43 -24.13 -10.65
C SER A 527 26.71 -23.63 -12.06
N GLY A 528 26.70 -22.30 -12.23
CA GLY A 528 27.30 -21.64 -13.39
C GLY A 528 28.77 -22.06 -13.49
N ASP A 529 29.04 -22.96 -14.42
CA ASP A 529 30.32 -23.59 -14.72
C ASP A 529 31.46 -22.57 -14.85
N SER A 530 32.34 -22.55 -13.85
CA SER A 530 33.69 -22.02 -13.97
C SER A 530 34.63 -23.16 -14.33
N THR A 531 34.82 -23.40 -15.62
CA THR A 531 36.03 -24.06 -16.14
C THR A 531 36.56 -23.33 -17.37
N THR A 532 37.62 -22.55 -17.16
CA THR A 532 38.56 -22.20 -18.21
C THR A 532 39.53 -23.37 -18.41
N THR A 533 39.66 -23.89 -19.63
CA THR A 533 40.94 -24.08 -20.35
C THR A 533 40.78 -24.77 -21.71
N THR A 534 41.15 -24.03 -22.76
CA THR A 534 41.87 -24.44 -23.99
C THR A 534 41.65 -25.84 -24.59
N GLY A 535 40.99 -25.85 -25.76
CA GLY A 535 41.11 -26.91 -26.75
C GLY A 535 40.46 -26.52 -28.09
N ALA A 536 41.25 -26.00 -29.04
CA ALA A 536 40.90 -26.03 -30.46
C ALA A 536 41.00 -27.50 -30.95
N PRO A 537 40.20 -27.98 -31.94
CA PRO A 537 40.53 -27.62 -33.33
C PRO A 537 39.38 -27.66 -34.38
N THR A 538 39.68 -26.99 -35.50
CA THR A 538 39.31 -27.27 -36.91
C THR A 538 37.97 -26.82 -37.50
N ALA A 539 38.11 -26.32 -38.73
CA ALA A 539 37.23 -25.50 -39.53
C ALA A 539 36.19 -26.26 -40.39
N ALA A 540 35.03 -25.59 -40.58
CA ALA A 540 34.29 -25.28 -41.83
C ALA A 540 33.85 -26.42 -42.80
N PRO A 541 32.88 -26.22 -43.74
CA PRO A 541 32.31 -24.94 -44.20
C PRO A 541 30.77 -24.88 -44.47
N ASP A 542 30.28 -23.63 -44.67
CA ASP A 542 29.23 -23.08 -45.57
C ASP A 542 27.81 -23.74 -45.65
N GLU A 543 26.66 -23.05 -45.77
CA GLU A 543 26.28 -21.94 -46.65
C GLU A 543 25.04 -21.13 -46.17
N VAL A 544 25.08 -19.80 -46.36
CA VAL A 544 24.11 -18.86 -47.02
C VAL A 544 22.62 -18.88 -46.59
N SER A 545 22.00 -17.79 -46.10
CA SER A 545 21.46 -16.66 -46.91
C SER A 545 20.85 -15.56 -46.02
N ALA A 546 21.45 -14.37 -45.94
CA ALA A 546 20.99 -13.07 -46.47
C ALA A 546 19.64 -12.49 -45.98
N ALA A 547 19.74 -11.31 -45.34
CA ALA A 547 18.67 -10.37 -45.04
C ALA A 547 18.08 -9.71 -46.31
N PRO A 548 17.00 -8.93 -46.15
CA PRO A 548 17.16 -7.52 -46.51
C PRO A 548 16.53 -6.53 -45.51
N THR A 549 17.18 -5.38 -45.51
CA THR A 549 16.87 -4.07 -44.94
C THR A 549 15.59 -3.43 -45.50
N GLY A 550 15.00 -2.51 -44.73
CA GLY A 550 13.98 -1.59 -45.25
C GLY A 550 13.26 -0.78 -44.18
N ALA A 551 13.89 0.29 -43.69
CA ALA A 551 13.21 1.36 -42.96
C ALA A 551 12.33 2.20 -43.90
N PRO A 552 11.22 2.77 -43.40
CA PRO A 552 10.75 4.05 -43.89
C PRO A 552 10.80 5.11 -42.77
N THR A 553 11.58 6.14 -43.04
CA THR A 553 11.53 7.45 -42.40
C THR A 553 10.12 8.03 -42.50
N VAL A 554 9.51 8.39 -41.37
CA VAL A 554 8.34 9.27 -41.35
C VAL A 554 8.60 10.37 -40.33
N THR A 555 8.82 11.57 -40.86
CA THR A 555 8.89 12.83 -40.13
C THR A 555 7.46 13.28 -39.77
N PRO A 556 7.14 13.57 -38.50
CA PRO A 556 5.97 14.37 -38.16
C PRO A 556 6.36 15.86 -38.21
N THR A 557 5.73 16.57 -39.13
CA THR A 557 5.68 18.02 -39.17
C THR A 557 4.99 18.59 -37.93
N ASN A 558 5.68 19.51 -37.28
CA ASN A 558 5.23 20.34 -36.17
C ASN A 558 4.14 21.34 -36.63
N PRO A 559 3.02 21.53 -35.92
CA PRO A 559 2.31 22.79 -35.91
C PRO A 559 2.87 23.66 -34.78
N THR A 560 3.65 24.66 -35.19
CA THR A 560 4.04 25.82 -34.39
C THR A 560 2.83 26.53 -33.79
N THR A 561 2.79 26.65 -32.46
CA THR A 561 2.22 27.82 -31.79
C THR A 561 3.27 28.41 -30.88
N VAL A 562 3.68 29.62 -31.28
CA VAL A 562 4.61 30.52 -30.61
C VAL A 562 3.96 31.04 -29.34
N ILE A 563 4.63 30.88 -28.20
CA ILE A 563 4.49 31.80 -27.07
C ILE A 563 5.91 32.26 -26.71
N ASP A 564 6.08 33.56 -26.78
CA ASP A 564 7.31 34.34 -26.65
C ASP A 564 7.77 34.34 -25.18
N GLU A 565 8.98 33.85 -24.92
CA GLU A 565 9.70 34.15 -23.68
C GLU A 565 10.33 35.53 -23.78
N SER A 566 9.62 36.52 -23.26
CA SER A 566 10.22 37.77 -22.82
C SER A 566 9.39 38.39 -21.70
N ASP A 567 9.61 37.91 -20.49
CA ASP A 567 9.73 38.76 -19.29
C ASP A 567 9.96 37.86 -18.08
N LEU A 568 11.14 38.00 -17.45
CA LEU A 568 11.37 38.03 -15.99
C LEU A 568 12.88 37.82 -15.71
N VAL A 569 13.66 38.87 -15.95
CA VAL A 569 14.91 39.12 -15.22
C VAL A 569 14.75 40.46 -14.52
N GLY A 570 14.62 40.43 -13.20
CA GLY A 570 14.39 41.62 -12.37
C GLY A 570 14.69 41.37 -10.91
N ASN A 571 15.98 41.46 -10.58
CA ASN A 571 16.64 41.31 -9.29
C ASN A 571 16.03 42.17 -8.15
N GLY A 572 16.02 41.67 -6.91
CA GLY A 572 15.58 42.47 -5.76
C GLY A 572 15.65 41.77 -4.40
N ALA A 573 16.86 41.63 -3.85
CA ALA A 573 17.12 41.14 -2.49
C ALA A 573 16.48 42.02 -1.39
N ALA A 574 15.88 41.40 -0.37
CA ALA A 574 15.66 42.03 0.94
C ALA A 574 15.81 41.02 2.09
N LYS A 575 17.03 41.00 2.61
CA LYS A 575 17.49 40.55 3.94
C LYS A 575 16.46 40.85 5.04
N ARG A 576 16.04 39.85 5.82
CA ARG A 576 15.41 40.08 7.14
C ARG A 576 16.26 39.50 8.26
N ILE A 577 16.74 40.44 9.07
CA ILE A 577 17.49 40.31 10.31
C ILE A 577 16.50 39.89 11.40
N GLY A 578 16.89 38.93 12.24
CA GLY A 578 16.14 38.52 13.41
C GLY A 578 16.09 39.61 14.49
N VAL A 579 14.95 39.72 15.15
CA VAL A 579 14.81 40.34 16.47
C VAL A 579 13.78 39.52 17.24
N ALA A 580 14.23 38.93 18.35
CA ALA A 580 13.39 38.35 19.38
C ALA A 580 12.67 39.47 20.16
N VAL A 581 11.38 39.30 20.45
CA VAL A 581 10.70 40.05 21.52
C VAL A 581 9.74 39.10 22.24
N SER A 582 10.09 38.83 23.49
CA SER A 582 9.22 38.26 24.53
C SER A 582 8.19 39.29 24.98
N ALA A 583 6.94 38.86 25.23
CA ALA A 583 6.04 39.60 26.11
C ALA A 583 4.97 38.66 26.70
N SER A 584 5.18 38.30 27.96
CA SER A 584 4.14 37.94 28.92
C SER A 584 3.48 39.24 29.46
N ILE A 585 2.19 39.23 29.82
CA ILE A 585 1.61 39.78 31.08
C ILE A 585 0.06 39.82 31.07
N LEU A 586 -0.48 39.13 32.09
CA LEU A 586 -1.68 39.26 32.95
C LEU A 586 -2.95 40.09 32.62
N CYS A 587 -4.08 39.42 32.92
CA CYS A 587 -5.28 39.78 33.72
C CYS A 587 -5.49 41.22 34.21
N SER A 588 -6.73 41.72 34.06
CA SER A 588 -7.64 42.08 35.20
C SER A 588 -9.05 42.54 34.75
N SER A 589 -10.06 41.84 35.27
CA SER A 589 -11.23 42.31 36.06
C SER A 589 -12.12 43.50 35.59
N VAL A 590 -13.42 43.21 35.41
CA VAL A 590 -14.55 44.09 35.83
C VAL A 590 -15.64 43.23 36.48
N VAL A 591 -16.17 43.71 37.61
CA VAL A 591 -17.02 43.03 38.60
C VAL A 591 -18.45 43.60 38.60
N ALA A 592 -19.44 42.69 38.71
CA ALA A 592 -20.76 42.72 39.37
C ALA A 592 -21.85 43.77 39.04
N LEU A 593 -23.10 43.31 38.90
CA LEU A 593 -24.07 43.32 40.01
C LEU A 593 -25.23 42.33 39.81
N LEU A 594 -25.76 41.87 40.95
CA LEU A 594 -26.72 40.79 41.20
C LEU A 594 -28.15 41.32 41.41
N GLN A 595 -29.11 40.38 41.38
CA GLN A 595 -30.45 40.34 42.01
C GLN A 595 -31.67 40.91 41.26
N LEU A 596 -32.46 40.02 40.67
CA LEU A 596 -33.64 39.40 41.31
C LEU A 596 -33.90 38.00 40.75
#